data_AF-A0A7H4NV43-F1
#
_entry.id   AF-A0A7H4NV43-F1
#
_cell.length_a   1.000
_cell.length_b   1.000
_cell.length_c   1.000
_cell.angle_alpha   90.00
_cell.angle_beta   90.00
_cell.angle_gamma   90.00
#
_symmetry.space_group_name_H-M   'P 1'
#
loop_
_entity.id
_entity.type
_entity.pdbx_description
1 polymer ?
#
loop_
_entity_poly.entity_id
_entity_poly.type
_entity_poly.pdbx_seq_one_letter_code
_entity_poly.pdbx_strand_id
1 'polypeptide(L)'
;MLQRMMIAMALLCDAPFIVADEPTTDLDAVAQARILDLLVNIMQNRGPGMLLVTHDMGVVARLADDVAVMDNGCIVEQGDVDSLFRAPQHSVTRGLVAAHLALYGLELA
;
A
#
# COMPACT_ATOMS: atom_id res chain seq x y z
N MET A 1 -4.99 17.30 -7.07
CA MET A 1 -3.88 18.30 -7.22
C MET A 1 -3.01 18.39 -5.97
N LEU A 2 -3.59 18.47 -4.77
CA LEU A 2 -2.83 18.57 -3.50
C LEU A 2 -1.87 17.41 -3.25
N GLN A 3 -2.28 16.17 -3.57
CA GLN A 3 -1.47 14.97 -3.32
C GLN A 3 -0.14 14.95 -4.10
N ARG A 4 -0.16 15.35 -5.39
CA ARG A 4 1.07 15.49 -6.19
C ARG A 4 1.98 16.58 -5.66
N MET A 5 1.42 17.65 -5.11
CA MET A 5 2.19 18.74 -4.50
C MET A 5 2.91 18.23 -3.25
N MET A 6 2.24 17.47 -2.38
CA MET A 6 2.86 16.87 -1.19
C MET A 6 3.99 15.90 -1.56
N ILE A 7 3.80 15.06 -2.58
CA ILE A 7 4.85 14.17 -3.09
C ILE A 7 6.03 15.01 -3.62
N ALA A 8 5.78 16.04 -4.43
CA ALA A 8 6.83 16.92 -4.94
C ALA A 8 7.60 17.62 -3.82
N MET A 9 6.91 18.07 -2.76
CA MET A 9 7.55 18.69 -1.58
C MET A 9 8.45 17.69 -0.84
N ALA A 10 8.01 16.45 -0.64
CA ALA A 10 8.85 15.42 -0.02
C ALA A 10 10.11 15.14 -0.85
N LEU A 11 9.99 15.15 -2.18
CA LEU A 11 11.12 14.97 -3.10
C LEU A 11 12.08 16.15 -3.16
N LEU A 12 11.57 17.39 -3.09
CA LEU A 12 12.42 18.59 -3.12
C LEU A 12 13.27 18.74 -1.85
N CYS A 13 12.81 18.14 -0.74
CA CYS A 13 13.51 18.16 0.53
C CYS A 13 14.52 17.02 0.71
N ASP A 14 14.78 16.21 -0.32
CA ASP A 14 15.63 15.00 -0.26
C ASP A 14 15.34 14.15 1.00
N ALA A 15 14.06 13.95 1.28
CA ALA A 15 13.63 13.24 2.47
C ALA A 15 14.17 11.79 2.43
N PRO A 16 14.86 11.32 3.49
CA PRO A 16 15.39 9.95 3.54
C PRO A 16 14.27 8.90 3.75
N PHE A 17 13.09 9.35 4.18
CA PHE A 17 11.95 8.49 4.47
C PHE A 17 10.62 9.21 4.21
N ILE A 18 9.64 8.50 3.67
CA ILE A 18 8.31 9.01 3.36
C ILE A 18 7.26 8.28 4.22
N VAL A 19 6.38 9.04 4.86
CA VAL A 19 5.16 8.49 5.48
C VAL A 19 3.97 8.92 4.62
N ALA A 20 3.31 7.95 4.00
CA ALA A 20 2.19 8.15 3.11
C ALA A 20 0.92 7.59 3.75
N ASP A 21 0.12 8.46 4.37
CA ASP A 21 -1.16 8.12 4.98
C ASP A 21 -2.29 8.26 3.96
N GLU A 22 -2.88 7.14 3.56
CA GLU A 22 -3.86 6.98 2.47
C GLU A 22 -3.61 7.90 1.25
N PRO A 23 -2.47 7.72 0.54
CA PRO A 23 -2.02 8.64 -0.50
C PRO A 23 -2.79 8.53 -1.81
N THR A 24 -3.95 7.89 -1.82
CA THR A 24 -4.82 7.74 -3.01
C THR A 24 -6.29 8.00 -2.71
N THR A 25 -6.65 8.45 -1.50
CA THR A 25 -8.04 8.74 -1.12
C THR A 25 -8.65 9.84 -1.99
N ASP A 26 -9.94 9.71 -2.30
CA ASP A 26 -10.75 10.61 -3.14
C ASP A 26 -10.28 10.76 -4.60
N LEU A 27 -9.40 9.87 -5.08
CA LEU A 27 -8.99 9.84 -6.49
C LEU A 27 -9.83 8.88 -7.32
N ASP A 28 -10.07 9.24 -8.59
CA ASP A 28 -10.54 8.27 -9.57
C ASP A 28 -9.45 7.22 -9.89
N ALA A 29 -9.86 6.08 -10.44
CA ALA A 29 -8.97 4.95 -10.71
C ALA A 29 -7.76 5.31 -11.62
N VAL A 30 -7.94 6.24 -12.57
CA VAL A 30 -6.86 6.66 -13.48
C VAL A 30 -5.88 7.57 -12.74
N ALA A 31 -6.38 8.49 -11.92
CA ALA A 31 -5.57 9.37 -11.09
C ALA A 31 -4.78 8.58 -10.03
N GLN A 32 -5.43 7.61 -9.37
CA GLN A 32 -4.80 6.68 -8.44
C GLN A 32 -3.64 5.94 -9.11
N ALA A 33 -3.87 5.31 -10.27
CA ALA A 33 -2.82 4.59 -10.99
C ALA A 33 -1.58 5.47 -11.26
N ARG A 34 -1.79 6.73 -11.69
CA ARG A 34 -0.71 7.69 -11.93
C ARG A 34 0.04 8.10 -10.67
N ILE A 35 -0.63 8.18 -9.52
CA ILE A 35 0.04 8.44 -8.23
C ILE A 35 0.89 7.25 -7.81
N LEU A 36 0.35 6.03 -7.93
CA LEU A 36 1.09 4.81 -7.64
C LEU A 36 2.32 4.67 -8.54
N ASP A 37 2.19 4.92 -9.84
CA ASP A 37 3.32 4.96 -10.79
C ASP A 37 4.39 5.95 -10.33
N LEU A 38 3.98 7.13 -9.88
CA LEU A 38 4.91 8.14 -9.38
C LEU A 38 5.65 7.66 -8.14
N LEU A 39 4.95 7.07 -7.17
CA LEU A 39 5.56 6.52 -5.96
C LEU A 39 6.54 5.39 -6.27
N VAL A 40 6.18 4.44 -7.14
CA VAL A 40 7.10 3.38 -7.61
C VAL A 40 8.39 3.98 -8.17
N ASN A 41 8.26 4.95 -9.07
CA ASN A 41 9.42 5.60 -9.69
C ASN A 41 10.30 6.32 -8.66
N ILE A 42 9.71 6.92 -7.64
CA ILE A 42 10.46 7.58 -6.56
C ILE A 42 11.28 6.57 -5.77
N MET A 43 10.62 5.49 -5.33
CA MET A 43 11.26 4.42 -4.56
C MET A 43 12.41 3.78 -5.33
N GLN A 44 12.22 3.51 -6.62
CA GLN A 44 13.25 2.90 -7.47
C GLN A 44 14.45 3.82 -7.76
N ASN A 45 14.22 5.11 -8.00
CA ASN A 45 15.28 6.02 -8.47
C ASN A 45 16.05 6.70 -7.35
N ARG A 46 15.42 6.93 -6.19
CA ARG A 46 16.03 7.69 -5.09
C ARG A 46 16.29 6.84 -3.83
N GLY A 47 15.64 5.68 -3.72
CA GLY A 47 15.79 4.77 -2.58
C GLY A 47 15.43 5.31 -1.19
N PRO A 48 14.53 6.30 -0.99
CA PRO A 48 14.07 6.60 0.36
C PRO A 48 13.29 5.40 0.91
N GLY A 49 13.30 5.19 2.23
CA GLY A 49 12.37 4.24 2.85
C GLY A 49 10.94 4.81 2.81
N MET A 50 9.92 3.95 2.82
CA MET A 50 8.53 4.39 2.84
C MET A 50 7.67 3.56 3.78
N LEU A 51 6.87 4.25 4.60
CA LEU A 51 5.74 3.68 5.31
C LEU A 51 4.46 4.12 4.58
N LEU A 52 3.69 3.13 4.14
CA LEU A 52 2.39 3.33 3.52
C LEU A 52 1.29 2.86 4.46
N VAL A 53 0.32 3.72 4.75
CA VAL A 53 -0.92 3.35 5.43
C VAL A 53 -2.04 3.36 4.40
N THR A 54 -2.72 2.22 4.24
CA THR A 54 -3.84 2.08 3.31
C THR A 54 -4.72 0.92 3.71
N HIS A 55 -5.99 1.00 3.33
CA HIS A 55 -6.94 -0.11 3.41
C HIS A 55 -7.08 -0.87 2.08
N ASP A 56 -6.41 -0.43 1.00
CA ASP A 56 -6.51 -1.03 -0.33
C ASP A 56 -5.43 -2.09 -0.55
N MET A 57 -5.84 -3.36 -0.55
CA MET A 57 -4.94 -4.49 -0.79
C MET A 57 -4.30 -4.49 -2.19
N GLY A 58 -4.93 -3.88 -3.20
CA GLY A 58 -4.31 -3.73 -4.53
C GLY A 58 -3.15 -2.76 -4.52
N VAL A 59 -3.21 -1.73 -3.68
CA VAL A 59 -2.07 -0.82 -3.44
C VAL A 59 -0.96 -1.54 -2.68
N VAL A 60 -1.31 -2.30 -1.64
CA VAL A 60 -0.34 -3.09 -0.85
C VAL A 60 0.42 -4.06 -1.75
N ALA A 61 -0.28 -4.87 -2.55
CA ALA A 61 0.32 -5.84 -3.47
C ALA A 61 1.26 -5.21 -4.53
N ARG A 62 1.14 -3.90 -4.75
CA ARG A 62 1.89 -3.17 -5.77
C ARG A 62 3.12 -2.44 -5.24
N LEU A 63 3.05 -1.93 -4.01
CA LEU A 63 4.05 -1.01 -3.46
C LEU A 63 4.82 -1.55 -2.26
N ALA A 64 4.26 -2.50 -1.51
CA ALA A 64 4.85 -2.95 -0.25
C ALA A 64 5.77 -4.14 -0.48
N ASP A 65 6.91 -4.12 0.21
CA ASP A 65 7.77 -5.29 0.37
C ASP A 65 7.32 -6.11 1.60
N ASP A 66 7.12 -5.42 2.72
CA ASP A 66 6.63 -5.95 4.00
C ASP A 66 5.29 -5.32 4.38
N VAL A 67 4.44 -6.09 5.07
CA VAL A 67 3.08 -5.68 5.45
C VAL A 67 2.83 -5.99 6.93
N ALA A 68 2.25 -5.03 7.64
CA ALA A 68 1.69 -5.23 8.97
C ALA A 68 0.19 -4.94 8.93
N VAL A 69 -0.63 -5.92 9.30
CA VAL A 69 -2.09 -5.78 9.39
C VAL A 69 -2.45 -5.38 10.81
N MET A 70 -3.20 -4.29 10.94
CA MET A 70 -3.70 -3.81 12.21
C MET A 70 -5.21 -4.03 12.34
N ASP A 71 -5.64 -4.45 13.53
CA ASP A 71 -7.04 -4.47 13.94
C ASP A 71 -7.14 -3.99 15.39
N ASN A 72 -8.14 -3.17 15.68
CA ASN A 72 -8.39 -2.60 17.02
C ASN A 72 -7.13 -1.99 17.69
N GLY A 73 -6.27 -1.34 16.90
CA GLY A 73 -5.05 -0.68 17.39
C GLY A 73 -3.87 -1.62 17.65
N CYS A 74 -3.98 -2.90 17.33
CA CYS A 74 -2.92 -3.89 17.49
C CYS A 74 -2.48 -4.46 16.14
N ILE A 75 -1.18 -4.71 15.97
CA ILE A 75 -0.70 -5.51 14.83
C ILE A 75 -1.11 -6.96 15.09
N VAL A 76 -1.95 -7.49 14.22
CA VAL A 76 -2.49 -8.86 14.33
C VAL A 76 -1.75 -9.85 13.43
N GLU A 77 -1.09 -9.37 12.38
CA GLU A 77 -0.26 -10.17 11.49
C GLU A 77 0.80 -9.30 10.82
N GLN A 78 1.98 -9.85 10.58
CA GLN A 78 3.06 -9.17 9.87
C GLN A 78 3.91 -10.18 9.09
N GLY A 79 4.33 -9.81 7.89
CA GLY A 79 5.21 -10.63 7.05
C GLY A 79 5.49 -9.95 5.70
N ASP A 80 6.23 -10.65 4.85
CA ASP A 80 6.40 -10.21 3.46
C ASP A 80 5.06 -10.26 2.72
N VAL A 81 4.90 -9.38 1.73
CA VAL A 81 3.65 -9.25 0.98
C VAL A 81 3.23 -10.57 0.31
N ASP A 82 4.17 -11.34 -0.22
CA ASP A 82 3.89 -12.59 -0.91
C ASP A 82 3.31 -13.64 0.04
N SER A 83 3.92 -13.83 1.21
CA SER A 83 3.45 -14.75 2.24
C SER A 83 2.06 -14.37 2.75
N LEU A 84 1.82 -13.07 2.99
CA LEU A 84 0.56 -12.58 3.54
C LEU A 84 -0.60 -12.73 2.54
N PHE A 85 -0.35 -12.56 1.23
CA PHE A 85 -1.37 -12.79 0.21
C PHE A 85 -1.59 -14.27 -0.11
N ARG A 86 -0.55 -15.12 -0.01
CA ARG A 86 -0.66 -16.56 -0.33
C ARG A 86 -1.20 -17.41 0.82
N ALA A 87 -0.77 -17.13 2.04
CA ALA A 87 -1.09 -17.94 3.21
C ALA A 87 -1.39 -17.08 4.45
N PRO A 88 -2.39 -16.18 4.40
CA PRO A 88 -2.78 -15.35 5.54
C PRO A 88 -3.23 -16.21 6.73
N GLN A 89 -2.64 -15.98 7.91
CA GLN A 89 -2.88 -16.78 9.10
C GLN A 89 -4.02 -16.22 9.96
N HIS A 90 -4.10 -14.89 10.10
CA HIS A 90 -5.09 -14.25 10.95
C HIS A 90 -6.45 -14.13 10.24
N SER A 91 -7.55 -14.22 11.00
CA SER A 91 -8.91 -14.15 10.44
C SER A 91 -9.20 -12.83 9.74
N VAL A 92 -8.76 -11.71 10.31
CA VAL A 92 -8.89 -10.36 9.71
C VAL A 92 -8.18 -10.30 8.37
N THR A 93 -6.92 -10.75 8.31
CA THR A 93 -6.12 -10.76 7.08
C THR A 93 -6.76 -11.62 6.00
N ARG A 94 -7.21 -12.83 6.35
CA ARG A 94 -7.97 -13.69 5.42
C ARG A 94 -9.19 -12.98 4.85
N GLY A 95 -9.94 -12.27 5.70
CA GLY A 95 -11.09 -11.49 5.27
C GLY A 95 -10.72 -10.39 4.27
N LEU A 96 -9.65 -9.63 4.54
CA LEU A 96 -9.17 -8.57 3.65
C LEU A 96 -8.70 -9.12 2.30
N VAL A 97 -7.89 -10.18 2.31
CA VAL A 97 -7.38 -10.80 1.07
C VAL A 97 -8.54 -11.43 0.27
N ALA A 98 -9.45 -12.15 0.93
CA ALA A 98 -10.62 -12.74 0.27
C ALA A 98 -11.52 -11.67 -0.36
N ALA A 99 -11.79 -10.57 0.35
CA ALA A 99 -12.56 -9.45 -0.18
C ALA A 99 -11.90 -8.82 -1.41
N HIS A 100 -10.56 -8.70 -1.40
CA HIS A 100 -9.80 -8.20 -2.54
C HIS A 100 -9.84 -9.16 -3.74
N LEU A 101 -9.61 -10.45 -3.53
CA LEU A 101 -9.64 -11.47 -4.59
C LEU A 101 -11.03 -11.60 -5.25
N ALA A 102 -12.09 -11.44 -4.46
CA ALA A 102 -13.47 -11.47 -4.97
C ALA A 102 -13.74 -10.37 -6.02
N LEU A 103 -13.02 -9.25 -5.99
CA LEU A 103 -13.11 -8.20 -7.03
C LEU A 103 -12.67 -8.71 -8.42
N TYR A 104 -11.86 -9.75 -8.46
CA TYR A 104 -11.35 -10.39 -9.69
C TYR A 104 -12.02 -11.74 -9.97
N GLY A 105 -13.04 -12.13 -9.18
CA GLY A 105 -13.68 -13.44 -9.30
C GLY A 105 -12.78 -14.60 -8.87
N LEU A 106 -11.79 -14.34 -8.02
CA LEU A 106 -10.88 -15.33 -7.45
C LEU A 106 -11.30 -15.66 -6.01
N GLU A 107 -10.97 -16.86 -5.55
CA GLU A 107 -11.20 -17.29 -4.17
C GLU A 107 -9.87 -17.58 -3.48
N LEU A 108 -9.83 -17.34 -2.17
CA LEU A 108 -8.71 -17.74 -1.33
C LEU A 108 -8.76 -19.27 -1.14
N ALA A 109 -7.68 -19.96 -1.53
CA ALA A 109 -7.58 -21.42 -1.48
C ALA A 109 -7.43 -21.98 -0.05
#